data_AF-A0A3R8Z884-F1
#
_entry.id   AF-A0A3R8Z884-F1
#
_cell.length_a   1.000
_cell.length_b   1.000
_cell.length_c   1.000
_cell.angle_alpha   90.00
_cell.angle_beta   90.00
_cell.angle_gamma   90.00
#
_symmetry.space_group_name_H-M   'P 1'
#
loop_
_entity.id
_entity.type
_entity.pdbx_description
1 polymer ?
#
loop_
_entity_poly.entity_id
_entity_poly.type
_entity_poly.pdbx_seq_one_letter_code
_entity_poly.pdbx_strand_id
1 'polypeptide(L)'
;MSSPDLAEPVLLSLLGGGFVAAFLHAALPTHWLPFVLVGRAQRWSVARVMTAVVTAGLAHIASTALVGSLIVAAGLALNRWVEGLLPHLSAALLFLFGAFYLARASLKRPVTAGGPAAELTEPAVSDKAAFWGLVLMMAVTPGEVLLPIYLSSATEGVGALALLTLTFAAGTVLGMTLLAALATAGYSILRLERWARYEGAILGGALILIGFLVLTHQH
;
A
#
# COMPACT_ATOMS: atom_id res chain seq x y z
N MET A 1 4.17 -14.81 30.84
CA MET A 1 4.83 -15.89 30.10
C MET A 1 3.81 -16.45 29.14
N SER A 2 3.86 -16.08 27.86
CA SER A 2 3.01 -16.66 26.82
C SER A 2 3.48 -18.10 26.57
N SER A 3 2.58 -19.07 26.67
CA SER A 3 2.90 -20.48 26.38
C SER A 3 3.38 -20.61 24.93
N PRO A 4 4.47 -21.37 24.65
CA PRO A 4 4.99 -21.55 23.29
C PRO A 4 3.93 -22.08 22.31
N ASP A 5 2.95 -22.85 22.79
CA ASP A 5 1.83 -23.39 22.00
C ASP A 5 0.90 -22.33 21.39
N LEU A 6 0.89 -21.10 21.94
CA LEU A 6 0.08 -19.99 21.41
C LEU A 6 0.86 -19.06 20.46
N ALA A 7 2.19 -19.10 20.49
CA ALA A 7 3.03 -18.21 19.67
C ALA A 7 2.95 -18.57 18.18
N GLU A 8 2.92 -19.87 17.86
CA GLU A 8 2.85 -20.35 16.48
C GLU A 8 1.51 -20.04 15.78
N PRO A 9 0.34 -20.30 16.39
CA PRO A 9 -0.96 -19.89 15.83
C PRO A 9 -1.09 -18.37 15.63
N VAL A 10 -0.54 -17.57 16.54
CA VAL A 10 -0.57 -16.10 16.46
C VAL A 10 0.29 -15.61 15.29
N LEU A 11 1.51 -16.13 15.15
CA LEU A 11 2.39 -15.79 14.01
C LEU A 11 1.75 -16.20 12.68
N LEU A 12 1.19 -17.39 12.58
CA LEU A 12 0.50 -17.85 11.37
C LEU A 12 -0.69 -16.96 11.01
N SER A 13 -1.47 -16.53 12.01
CA SER A 13 -2.59 -15.61 11.82
C SER A 13 -2.12 -14.23 11.35
N LEU A 14 -1.02 -13.72 11.92
CA LEU A 14 -0.40 -12.45 11.52
C LEU A 14 0.11 -12.50 10.08
N LEU A 15 0.82 -13.56 9.71
CA LEU A 15 1.37 -13.73 8.36
C LEU A 15 0.25 -13.95 7.33
N GLY A 16 -0.71 -14.82 7.63
CA GLY A 16 -1.86 -15.07 6.77
C GLY A 16 -2.72 -13.83 6.58
N GLY A 17 -3.05 -13.13 7.67
CA GLY A 17 -3.77 -11.86 7.64
C GLY A 17 -3.01 -10.78 6.87
N GLY A 18 -1.70 -10.66 7.11
CA GLY A 18 -0.81 -9.74 6.39
C GLY A 18 -0.75 -10.03 4.88
N PHE A 19 -0.66 -11.29 4.48
CA PHE A 19 -0.69 -11.70 3.08
C PHE A 19 -2.01 -11.30 2.40
N VAL A 20 -3.15 -11.63 3.02
CA VAL A 20 -4.47 -11.34 2.46
C VAL A 20 -4.70 -9.84 2.38
N ALA A 21 -4.34 -9.10 3.43
CA ALA A 21 -4.42 -7.63 3.43
C ALA A 21 -3.56 -7.02 2.32
N ALA A 22 -2.31 -7.49 2.16
CA ALA A 22 -1.41 -7.04 1.11
C ALA A 22 -1.97 -7.32 -0.29
N PHE A 23 -2.45 -8.54 -0.53
CA PHE A 23 -3.02 -8.93 -1.81
C PHE A 23 -4.26 -8.09 -2.17
N LEU A 24 -5.18 -7.92 -1.23
CA LEU A 24 -6.42 -7.17 -1.46
C LEU A 24 -6.15 -5.66 -1.65
N HIS A 25 -5.21 -5.10 -0.91
CA HIS A 25 -4.77 -3.72 -1.09
C HIS A 25 -4.11 -3.53 -2.47
N ALA A 26 -3.19 -4.42 -2.83
CA ALA A 26 -2.53 -4.41 -4.13
C ALA A 26 -3.48 -4.70 -5.31
N ALA A 27 -4.64 -5.29 -5.05
CA ALA A 27 -5.67 -5.53 -6.06
C ALA A 27 -6.33 -4.23 -6.55
N LEU A 28 -6.20 -3.13 -5.80
CA LEU A 28 -6.74 -1.83 -6.17
C LEU A 28 -6.09 -1.35 -7.48
N PRO A 29 -6.89 -0.87 -8.46
CA PRO A 29 -6.37 -0.49 -9.78
C PRO A 29 -5.23 0.52 -9.74
N THR A 30 -5.17 1.37 -8.72
CA THR A 30 -4.09 2.34 -8.47
C THR A 30 -2.70 1.70 -8.46
N HIS A 31 -2.58 0.44 -8.05
CA HIS A 31 -1.30 -0.24 -7.87
C HIS A 31 -0.77 -0.88 -9.14
N TRP A 32 -1.63 -1.30 -10.08
CA TRP A 32 -1.20 -2.07 -11.25
C TRP A 32 -1.66 -1.49 -12.59
N LEU A 33 -2.78 -0.77 -12.63
CA LEU A 33 -3.37 -0.26 -13.87
C LEU A 33 -2.48 0.77 -14.59
N PRO A 34 -1.81 1.73 -13.90
CA PRO A 34 -0.93 2.68 -14.57
C PRO A 34 0.18 2.01 -15.39
N PHE A 35 0.71 0.88 -14.91
CA PHE A 35 1.75 0.11 -15.61
C PHE A 35 1.23 -0.49 -16.92
N VAL A 36 0.01 -1.02 -16.90
CA VAL A 36 -0.63 -1.60 -18.09
C VAL A 36 -0.96 -0.50 -19.10
N LEU A 37 -1.50 0.64 -18.64
CA LEU A 37 -1.85 1.76 -19.52
C LEU A 37 -0.61 2.39 -20.16
N VAL A 38 0.44 2.66 -19.36
CA VAL A 38 1.72 3.17 -19.87
C VAL A 38 2.39 2.14 -20.78
N GLY A 39 2.36 0.85 -20.42
CA GLY A 39 2.89 -0.22 -21.25
C GLY A 39 2.23 -0.28 -22.62
N ARG A 40 0.90 -0.11 -22.70
CA ARG A 40 0.18 -0.04 -23.98
C ARG A 40 0.55 1.21 -24.78
N ALA A 41 0.62 2.37 -24.13
CA ALA A 41 1.00 3.63 -24.78
C ALA A 41 2.45 3.62 -25.30
N GLN A 42 3.36 2.98 -24.57
CA GLN A 42 4.77 2.80 -24.91
C GLN A 42 5.03 1.56 -25.79
N ARG A 43 3.99 0.80 -26.16
CA ARG A 43 4.09 -0.45 -26.94
C ARG A 43 5.05 -1.48 -26.32
N TRP A 44 5.08 -1.57 -24.99
CA TRP A 44 5.91 -2.52 -24.27
C TRP A 44 5.42 -3.96 -24.41
N SER A 45 6.37 -4.89 -24.41
CA SER A 45 6.06 -6.32 -24.27
C SER A 45 5.48 -6.62 -22.89
N VAL A 46 4.70 -7.69 -22.79
CA VAL A 46 4.13 -8.16 -21.51
C VAL A 46 5.24 -8.36 -20.47
N ALA A 47 6.36 -8.94 -20.87
CA ALA A 47 7.52 -9.14 -20.00
C ALA A 47 8.02 -7.83 -19.38
N ARG A 48 8.13 -6.76 -20.18
CA ARG A 48 8.57 -5.44 -19.68
C ARG A 48 7.55 -4.83 -18.71
N VAL A 49 6.24 -4.97 -18.98
CA VAL A 49 5.20 -4.53 -18.04
C VAL A 49 5.32 -5.30 -16.73
N MET A 50 5.47 -6.62 -16.77
CA MET A 50 5.63 -7.44 -15.55
C MET A 50 6.90 -7.08 -14.79
N THR A 51 8.03 -6.83 -15.47
CA THR A 51 9.25 -6.35 -14.82
C THR A 51 9.01 -5.02 -14.11
N ALA A 52 8.36 -4.05 -14.77
CA ALA A 52 8.07 -2.76 -14.15
C ALA A 52 7.17 -2.91 -12.91
N VAL A 53 6.13 -3.76 -12.99
CA VAL A 53 5.22 -4.04 -11.89
C VAL A 53 5.95 -4.69 -10.70
N VAL A 54 6.76 -5.73 -10.94
CA VAL A 54 7.53 -6.40 -9.89
C VAL A 54 8.53 -5.45 -9.25
N THR A 55 9.30 -4.71 -10.06
CA THR A 55 10.28 -3.74 -9.55
C THR A 55 9.61 -2.65 -8.70
N ALA A 56 8.47 -2.12 -9.16
CA ALA A 56 7.72 -1.12 -8.40
C ALA A 56 7.13 -1.68 -7.11
N GLY A 57 6.52 -2.88 -7.14
CA GLY A 57 5.97 -3.53 -5.96
C GLY A 57 7.04 -3.79 -4.90
N LEU A 58 8.23 -4.27 -5.30
CA LEU A 58 9.35 -4.46 -4.38
C LEU A 58 9.87 -3.12 -3.82
N ALA A 59 10.02 -2.09 -4.66
CA ALA A 59 10.47 -0.77 -4.22
C ALA A 59 9.47 -0.12 -3.25
N HIS A 60 8.17 -0.30 -3.48
CA HIS A 60 7.09 0.15 -2.60
C HIS A 60 7.11 -0.54 -1.24
N ILE A 61 7.28 -1.86 -1.20
CA ILE A 61 7.37 -2.57 0.09
C ILE A 61 8.66 -2.26 0.82
N ALA A 62 9.79 -2.13 0.11
CA ALA A 62 11.05 -1.75 0.73
C ALA A 62 11.00 -0.34 1.37
N SER A 63 10.45 0.65 0.66
CA SER A 63 10.28 2.00 1.19
C SER A 63 9.30 2.04 2.36
N THR A 64 8.19 1.29 2.29
CA THR A 64 7.21 1.20 3.37
C THR A 64 7.80 0.51 4.61
N ALA A 65 8.54 -0.58 4.43
CA ALA A 65 9.21 -1.28 5.52
C ALA A 65 10.29 -0.41 6.17
N LEU A 66 11.02 0.40 5.38
CA LEU A 66 11.98 1.37 5.91
C LEU A 66 11.29 2.41 6.80
N VAL A 67 10.23 3.06 6.28
CA VAL A 67 9.44 4.05 7.05
C VAL A 67 8.84 3.42 8.30
N GLY A 68 8.24 2.23 8.17
CA GLY A 68 7.67 1.50 9.30
C GLY A 68 8.71 1.14 10.36
N SER A 69 9.90 0.68 9.95
CA SER A 69 10.99 0.37 10.88
C SER A 69 11.46 1.60 11.64
N LEU A 70 11.55 2.76 10.98
CA LEU A 70 11.89 4.03 11.61
C LEU A 70 10.81 4.46 12.63
N ILE A 71 9.53 4.30 12.30
CA ILE A 71 8.41 4.58 13.20
C ILE A 71 8.45 3.67 14.43
N VAL A 72 8.64 2.36 14.24
CA VAL A 72 8.77 1.38 15.33
C VAL A 72 9.96 1.72 16.22
N ALA A 73 11.13 2.01 15.64
CA ALA A 73 12.32 2.39 16.40
C ALA A 73 12.09 3.67 17.23
N ALA A 74 11.45 4.69 16.64
CA ALA A 74 11.10 5.92 17.34
C ALA A 74 10.09 5.66 18.47
N GLY A 75 9.07 4.83 18.24
CA GLY A 75 8.07 4.46 19.23
C GLY A 75 8.68 3.72 20.43
N LEU A 76 9.54 2.73 20.18
CA LEU A 76 10.25 1.98 21.22
C LEU A 76 11.23 2.86 22.02
N ALA A 77 11.85 3.85 21.37
CA ALA A 77 12.71 4.82 22.04
C ALA A 77 11.90 5.78 22.93
N LEU A 78 10.76 6.29 22.44
CA LEU A 78 9.90 7.26 23.13
C LEU A 78 9.13 6.65 24.31
N ASN A 79 8.75 5.37 24.23
CA ASN A 79 8.03 4.66 25.29
C ASN A 79 8.79 4.66 26.63
N ARG A 80 10.11 4.86 26.61
CA ARG A 80 10.97 4.94 27.79
C ARG A 80 10.84 6.25 28.57
N TRP A 81 10.25 7.28 27.96
CA TRP A 81 10.22 8.63 28.49
C TRP A 81 8.81 9.13 28.77
N VAL A 82 7.79 8.54 28.13
CA VAL A 82 6.41 9.06 28.20
C VAL A 82 5.38 7.92 28.23
N GLU A 83 5.15 7.33 29.41
CA GLU A 83 4.04 6.40 29.62
C GLU A 83 2.68 7.13 29.45
N GLY A 84 1.76 6.56 28.69
CA GLY A 84 0.38 7.05 28.51
C GLY A 84 0.14 8.07 27.38
N LEU A 85 1.17 8.72 26.82
CA LEU A 85 0.98 9.72 25.75
C LEU A 85 0.93 9.11 24.33
N LEU A 86 1.62 7.99 24.11
CA LEU A 86 1.70 7.29 22.81
C LEU A 86 0.34 6.91 22.21
N PRO A 87 -0.63 6.37 22.97
CA PRO A 87 -1.96 6.05 22.45
C PRO A 87 -2.73 7.29 21.99
N HIS A 88 -2.63 8.40 22.74
CA HIS A 88 -3.27 9.67 22.42
C HIS A 88 -2.65 10.32 21.17
N LEU A 89 -1.32 10.28 21.05
CA LEU A 89 -0.61 10.74 19.85
C LEU A 89 -0.97 9.90 18.62
N SER A 90 -1.02 8.58 18.77
CA SER A 90 -1.42 7.66 17.68
C SER A 90 -2.84 7.93 17.21
N ALA A 91 -3.80 8.06 18.13
CA ALA A 91 -5.18 8.40 17.80
C ALA A 91 -5.27 9.76 17.10
N ALA A 92 -4.56 10.78 17.60
CA ALA A 92 -4.52 12.11 16.98
C ALA A 92 -3.96 12.08 15.56
N LEU A 93 -2.86 11.35 15.32
CA LEU A 93 -2.26 11.16 13.99
C LEU A 93 -3.21 10.43 13.03
N LEU A 94 -3.90 9.37 13.50
CA LEU A 94 -4.87 8.63 12.70
C LEU A 94 -6.06 9.52 12.30
N PHE A 95 -6.60 10.33 13.23
CA PHE A 95 -7.64 11.30 12.91
C PHE A 95 -7.17 12.36 11.91
N LEU A 96 -5.94 12.89 12.09
CA LEU A 96 -5.34 13.86 11.17
C LEU A 96 -5.17 13.29 9.75
N PHE A 97 -4.59 12.10 9.62
CA PHE A 97 -4.42 11.45 8.32
C PHE A 97 -5.76 11.06 7.69
N GLY A 98 -6.68 10.51 8.48
CA GLY A 98 -8.03 10.18 8.01
C GLY A 98 -8.78 11.41 7.48
N ALA A 99 -8.75 12.51 8.22
CA ALA A 99 -9.32 13.79 7.79
C ALA A 99 -8.63 14.35 6.54
N PHE A 100 -7.30 14.26 6.46
CA PHE A 100 -6.53 14.69 5.30
C PHE A 100 -6.92 13.91 4.03
N TYR A 101 -6.97 12.58 4.10
CA TYR A 101 -7.34 11.75 2.96
C TYR A 101 -8.80 11.96 2.55
N LEU A 102 -9.71 12.09 3.53
CA LEU A 102 -11.12 12.37 3.28
C LEU A 102 -11.34 13.76 2.65
N ALA A 103 -10.62 14.77 3.13
CA ALA A 103 -10.60 16.10 2.54
C ALA A 103 -10.03 16.06 1.11
N ARG A 104 -8.88 15.42 0.89
CA ARG A 104 -8.30 15.28 -0.45
C ARG A 104 -9.24 14.59 -1.43
N ALA A 105 -9.94 13.55 -0.98
CA ALA A 105 -10.92 12.81 -1.78
C ALA A 105 -12.19 13.63 -2.10
N SER A 106 -12.60 14.53 -1.21
CA SER A 106 -13.78 15.39 -1.39
C SER A 106 -13.48 16.68 -2.15
N LEU A 107 -12.28 17.24 -2.02
CA LEU A 107 -11.88 18.49 -2.69
C LEU A 107 -11.34 18.29 -4.12
N LYS A 108 -10.72 17.14 -4.45
CA LYS A 108 -10.26 16.88 -5.82
C LYS A 108 -11.39 16.29 -6.66
N ARG A 109 -11.89 17.06 -7.62
CA ARG A 109 -12.79 16.52 -8.66
C ARG A 109 -12.04 15.47 -9.48
N PRO A 110 -12.65 14.31 -9.78
CA PRO A 110 -12.08 13.35 -10.72
C PRO A 110 -11.89 14.06 -12.07
N VAL A 111 -10.65 14.20 -12.51
CA VAL A 111 -10.36 14.64 -13.88
C VAL A 111 -10.69 13.45 -14.76
N THR A 112 -11.83 13.51 -15.45
CA THR A 112 -12.14 12.55 -16.51
C THR A 112 -11.12 12.75 -17.62
N ALA A 113 -10.49 11.65 -18.08
CA ALA A 113 -9.66 11.65 -19.27
C ALA A 113 -10.54 12.01 -20.48
N GLY A 114 -10.72 13.30 -20.73
CA GLY A 114 -11.55 13.88 -21.80
C GLY A 114 -10.76 14.83 -22.70
N GLY A 115 -9.43 14.74 -22.68
CA GLY A 115 -8.59 15.43 -23.66
C GLY A 115 -8.76 14.80 -25.05
N PRO A 116 -8.47 15.54 -26.13
CA PRO A 116 -8.47 14.99 -27.48
C PRO A 116 -7.60 13.72 -27.53
N ALA A 117 -8.05 12.71 -28.26
CA ALA A 117 -7.25 11.50 -28.49
C ALA A 117 -5.89 11.94 -29.03
N ALA A 118 -4.84 11.77 -28.22
CA ALA A 118 -3.52 12.21 -28.60
C ALA A 118 -3.05 11.34 -29.77
N GLU A 119 -3.16 11.86 -31.00
CA GLU A 119 -2.48 11.36 -32.19
C GLU A 119 -0.97 11.62 -32.02
N LEU A 120 -0.32 10.81 -31.18
CA LEU A 120 1.12 10.78 -31.09
C LEU A 120 1.59 9.49 -31.75
N THR A 121 2.16 9.62 -32.96
CA THR A 121 2.80 8.52 -33.69
C THR A 121 3.92 7.89 -32.87
N GLU A 122 4.53 8.67 -31.96
CA GLU A 122 5.61 8.25 -31.06
C GLU A 122 5.32 8.57 -29.58
N PRO A 123 5.77 7.73 -28.64
CA PRO A 123 5.64 8.00 -27.21
C PRO A 123 6.34 9.32 -26.83
N ALA A 124 5.64 10.17 -26.06
CA ALA A 124 6.15 11.49 -25.67
C ALA A 124 7.37 11.45 -24.73
N VAL A 125 7.64 10.31 -24.07
CA VAL A 125 8.76 10.12 -23.15
C VAL A 125 9.46 8.80 -23.45
N SER A 126 10.77 8.72 -23.16
CA SER A 126 11.53 7.49 -23.36
C SER A 126 11.07 6.37 -22.44
N ASP A 127 11.26 5.12 -22.88
CA ASP A 127 10.97 3.92 -22.10
C ASP A 127 11.59 3.96 -20.70
N LYS A 128 12.85 4.42 -20.61
CA LYS A 128 13.58 4.50 -19.35
C LYS A 128 12.96 5.52 -18.40
N ALA A 129 12.54 6.68 -18.91
CA ALA A 129 11.89 7.71 -18.11
C ALA A 129 10.51 7.23 -17.62
N ALA A 130 9.72 6.59 -18.49
CA ALA A 130 8.44 6.01 -18.12
C ALA A 130 8.59 4.90 -17.06
N PHE A 131 9.55 4.00 -17.25
CA PHE A 131 9.82 2.90 -16.31
C PHE A 131 10.18 3.41 -14.92
N TRP A 132 11.20 4.28 -14.83
CA TRP A 132 11.64 4.79 -13.53
C TRP A 132 10.65 5.76 -12.92
N GLY A 133 9.93 6.54 -13.73
CA GLY A 133 8.84 7.39 -13.27
C GLY A 133 7.74 6.60 -12.56
N LEU A 134 7.33 5.46 -13.12
CA LEU A 134 6.36 4.55 -12.50
C LEU A 134 6.89 3.93 -11.20
N VAL A 135 8.11 3.40 -11.21
CA VAL A 135 8.74 2.79 -10.02
C VAL A 135 8.87 3.80 -8.88
N LEU A 136 9.39 5.01 -9.18
CA LEU A 136 9.58 6.06 -8.18
C LEU A 136 8.25 6.58 -7.63
N MET A 137 7.25 6.80 -8.50
CA MET A 137 5.95 7.28 -8.06
C MET A 137 5.29 6.29 -7.07
N MET A 138 5.42 4.98 -7.32
CA MET A 138 4.94 3.94 -6.42
C MET A 138 5.77 3.86 -5.13
N ALA A 139 7.10 3.95 -5.23
CA ALA A 139 7.99 3.86 -4.07
C ALA A 139 7.89 5.06 -3.11
N VAL A 140 7.53 6.25 -3.60
CA VAL A 140 7.44 7.47 -2.77
C VAL A 140 6.17 7.49 -1.90
N THR A 141 5.15 6.70 -2.24
CA THR A 141 3.90 6.64 -1.47
C THR A 141 3.95 5.42 -0.54
N PRO A 142 4.27 5.57 0.76
CA PRO A 142 4.36 4.43 1.67
C PRO A 142 2.96 3.81 1.88
N GLY A 143 2.90 2.48 1.85
CA GLY A 143 1.66 1.72 1.97
C GLY A 143 1.05 1.83 3.36
N GLU A 144 -0.17 2.36 3.42
CA GLU A 144 -0.89 2.60 4.67
C GLU A 144 -1.32 1.32 5.41
N VAL A 145 -1.29 0.16 4.76
CA VAL A 145 -1.72 -1.11 5.36
C VAL A 145 -0.59 -1.75 6.19
N LEU A 146 0.66 -1.66 5.73
CA LEU A 146 1.80 -2.27 6.43
C LEU A 146 2.19 -1.49 7.69
N LEU A 147 2.10 -0.15 7.67
CA LEU A 147 2.55 0.70 8.78
C LEU A 147 1.80 0.43 10.11
N PRO A 148 0.46 0.33 10.15
CA PRO A 148 -0.26 0.00 11.38
C PRO A 148 0.06 -1.42 11.88
N ILE A 149 0.23 -2.39 10.98
CA ILE A 149 0.58 -3.77 11.36
C ILE A 149 1.98 -3.81 11.98
N TYR A 150 2.94 -3.09 11.40
CA TYR A 150 4.28 -2.91 11.97
C TYR A 150 4.25 -2.36 13.39
N LEU A 151 3.41 -1.35 13.63
CA LEU A 151 3.27 -0.75 14.96
C LEU A 151 2.61 -1.72 15.95
N SER A 152 1.55 -2.44 15.54
CA SER A 152 0.88 -3.43 16.41
C SER A 152 1.74 -4.64 16.73
N SER A 153 2.69 -4.97 15.84
CA SER A 153 3.58 -6.14 15.97
C SER A 153 5.00 -5.75 16.39
N ALA A 154 5.22 -4.50 16.82
CA ALA A 154 6.54 -3.98 17.19
C ALA A 154 7.23 -4.80 18.30
N THR A 155 6.45 -5.41 19.19
CA THR A 155 6.93 -6.22 20.32
C THR A 155 7.22 -7.68 19.96
N GLU A 156 6.79 -8.16 18.80
CA GLU A 156 7.00 -9.54 18.32
C GLU A 156 8.45 -9.79 17.87
N GLY A 157 9.26 -8.72 17.78
CA GLY A 157 10.68 -8.78 17.45
C GLY A 157 10.98 -8.70 15.96
N VAL A 158 12.26 -8.47 15.65
CA VAL A 158 12.74 -8.19 14.28
C VAL A 158 12.48 -9.35 13.32
N GLY A 159 12.58 -10.60 13.80
CA GLY A 159 12.31 -11.78 12.98
C GLY A 159 10.86 -11.87 12.50
N ALA A 160 9.89 -11.58 13.37
CA ALA A 160 8.48 -11.55 13.00
C ALA A 160 8.18 -10.43 12.01
N LEU A 161 8.75 -9.23 12.21
CA LEU A 161 8.60 -8.09 11.27
C LEU A 161 9.23 -8.36 9.91
N ALA A 162 10.39 -9.04 9.87
CA ALA A 162 11.04 -9.43 8.62
C ALA A 162 10.18 -10.45 7.85
N LEU A 163 9.68 -11.48 8.55
CA LEU A 163 8.83 -12.50 7.94
C LEU A 163 7.50 -11.90 7.45
N LEU A 164 6.88 -11.04 8.26
CA LEU A 164 5.71 -10.27 7.87
C LEU A 164 5.97 -9.46 6.59
N THR A 165 7.10 -8.76 6.49
CA THR A 165 7.46 -7.97 5.31
C THR A 165 7.62 -8.83 4.07
N LEU A 166 8.27 -10.00 4.20
CA LEU A 166 8.42 -10.94 3.08
C LEU A 166 7.07 -11.48 2.62
N THR A 167 6.19 -11.85 3.56
CA THR A 167 4.85 -12.31 3.27
C THR A 167 3.98 -11.21 2.64
N PHE A 168 4.11 -9.98 3.13
CA PHE A 168 3.43 -8.81 2.57
C PHE A 168 3.93 -8.49 1.16
N ALA A 169 5.24 -8.58 0.93
CA ALA A 169 5.85 -8.44 -0.39
C ALA A 169 5.33 -9.51 -1.36
N ALA A 170 5.23 -10.77 -0.92
CA ALA A 170 4.69 -11.85 -1.72
C ALA A 170 3.24 -11.59 -2.12
N GLY A 171 2.37 -11.20 -1.17
CA GLY A 171 0.97 -10.87 -1.44
C GLY A 171 0.82 -9.69 -2.40
N THR A 172 1.62 -8.63 -2.19
CA THR A 172 1.62 -7.42 -3.03
C THR A 172 2.06 -7.73 -4.46
N VAL A 173 3.22 -8.37 -4.62
CA VAL A 173 3.76 -8.71 -5.95
C VAL A 173 2.82 -9.67 -6.68
N LEU A 174 2.28 -10.68 -5.99
CA LEU A 174 1.31 -11.60 -6.58
C LEU A 174 0.04 -10.88 -7.05
N GLY A 175 -0.56 -10.04 -6.20
CA GLY A 175 -1.77 -9.29 -6.54
C GLY A 175 -1.56 -8.38 -7.74
N MET A 176 -0.50 -7.57 -7.72
CA MET A 176 -0.18 -6.65 -8.81
C MET A 176 0.10 -7.39 -10.12
N THR A 177 0.93 -8.44 -10.09
CA THR A 177 1.32 -9.17 -11.31
C THR A 177 0.16 -9.95 -11.90
N LEU A 178 -0.66 -10.61 -11.08
CA LEU A 178 -1.84 -11.34 -11.53
C LEU A 178 -2.83 -10.41 -12.25
N LEU A 179 -3.18 -9.29 -11.62
CA LEU A 179 -4.14 -8.37 -12.22
C LEU A 179 -3.57 -7.62 -13.42
N ALA A 180 -2.29 -7.23 -13.39
CA ALA A 180 -1.63 -6.64 -14.54
C ALA A 180 -1.58 -7.62 -15.73
N ALA A 181 -1.32 -8.91 -15.48
CA ALA A 181 -1.31 -9.94 -16.52
C ALA A 181 -2.71 -10.13 -17.12
N LEU A 182 -3.74 -10.24 -16.29
CA LEU A 182 -5.14 -10.33 -16.75
C LEU A 182 -5.54 -9.09 -17.57
N ALA A 183 -5.18 -7.89 -17.12
CA ALA A 183 -5.47 -6.65 -17.84
C ALA A 183 -4.75 -6.58 -19.19
N THR A 184 -3.49 -7.02 -19.23
CA THR A 184 -2.68 -7.06 -20.46
C THR A 184 -3.21 -8.10 -21.45
N ALA A 185 -3.78 -9.20 -20.95
CA ALA A 185 -4.46 -10.23 -21.76
C ALA A 185 -5.83 -9.80 -22.31
N GLY A 186 -6.30 -8.58 -22.01
CA GLY A 186 -7.52 -8.02 -22.60
C GLY A 186 -8.81 -8.34 -21.83
N TYR A 187 -8.72 -8.88 -20.61
CA TYR A 187 -9.89 -8.99 -19.74
C TYR A 187 -10.44 -7.58 -19.43
N SER A 188 -11.76 -7.41 -19.47
CA SER A 188 -12.44 -6.12 -19.31
C SER A 188 -12.50 -5.67 -17.84
N ILE A 189 -11.33 -5.46 -17.24
CA ILE A 189 -11.15 -4.96 -15.87
C ILE A 189 -11.53 -3.46 -15.76
N LEU A 190 -11.94 -2.84 -16.87
CA LEU A 190 -12.40 -1.44 -17.01
C LEU A 190 -13.60 -1.07 -16.11
N ARG A 191 -14.32 -2.05 -15.54
CA ARG A 191 -15.33 -1.76 -14.50
C ARG A 191 -14.71 -1.36 -13.16
N LEU A 192 -13.47 -1.72 -12.87
CA LEU A 192 -12.80 -1.40 -11.60
C LEU A 192 -12.33 0.07 -11.52
N GLU A 193 -12.08 0.75 -12.64
CA GLU A 193 -11.72 2.19 -12.65
C GLU A 193 -12.78 3.07 -11.95
N ARG A 194 -14.07 2.72 -12.11
CA ARG A 194 -15.17 3.44 -11.46
C ARG A 194 -15.17 3.29 -9.94
N TRP A 195 -14.54 2.24 -9.40
CA TRP A 195 -14.44 1.98 -7.96
C TRP A 195 -13.17 2.56 -7.35
N ALA A 196 -12.07 2.64 -8.11
CA ALA A 196 -10.81 3.24 -7.68
C ALA A 196 -10.97 4.69 -7.18
N ARG A 197 -11.97 5.44 -7.69
CA ARG A 197 -12.26 6.80 -7.21
C ARG A 197 -12.65 6.89 -5.73
N TYR A 198 -13.15 5.81 -5.13
CA TYR A 198 -13.61 5.79 -3.74
C TYR A 198 -12.53 5.32 -2.77
N GLU A 199 -11.39 4.86 -3.27
CA GLU A 199 -10.28 4.33 -2.48
C GLU A 199 -9.84 5.31 -1.38
N GLY A 200 -9.61 6.58 -1.72
CA GLY A 200 -9.23 7.60 -0.73
C GLY A 200 -10.29 7.88 0.33
N ALA A 201 -11.59 7.72 0.00
CA ALA A 201 -12.67 7.89 0.97
C ALA A 201 -12.80 6.68 1.89
N ILE A 202 -12.64 5.47 1.35
CA ILE A 202 -12.63 4.21 2.12
C ILE A 202 -11.44 4.23 3.08
N LEU A 203 -10.26 4.64 2.61
CA LEU A 203 -9.06 4.77 3.41
C LEU A 203 -9.23 5.78 4.54
N GLY A 204 -9.73 6.98 4.21
CA GLY A 204 -9.99 8.02 5.20
C GLY A 204 -10.99 7.57 6.27
N GLY A 205 -12.08 6.91 5.87
CA GLY A 205 -13.07 6.35 6.79
C GLY A 205 -12.51 5.25 7.68
N ALA A 206 -11.71 4.34 7.13
CA ALA A 206 -11.07 3.27 7.89
C ALA A 206 -10.09 3.83 8.95
N LEU A 207 -9.26 4.82 8.59
CA LEU A 207 -8.33 5.46 9.51
C LEU A 207 -9.05 6.17 10.67
N ILE A 208 -10.16 6.86 10.39
CA ILE A 208 -11.00 7.50 11.42
C ILE A 208 -11.59 6.45 12.37
N LEU A 209 -12.12 5.35 11.83
CA LEU A 209 -12.69 4.26 12.62
C LEU A 209 -11.64 3.60 13.53
N ILE A 210 -10.45 3.31 13.00
CA ILE A 210 -9.34 2.74 13.78
C ILE A 210 -8.90 3.74 14.85
N GLY A 211 -8.78 5.04 14.53
CA GLY A 211 -8.47 6.09 15.51
C GLY A 211 -9.48 6.14 16.66
N PHE A 212 -10.77 6.00 16.37
CA PHE A 212 -11.83 5.90 17.37
C PHE A 212 -11.68 4.65 18.25
N LEU A 213 -11.47 3.49 17.65
CA LEU A 213 -11.30 2.23 18.38
C LEU A 213 -10.09 2.26 19.32
N VAL A 214 -8.95 2.81 18.88
CA VAL A 214 -7.75 3.00 19.70
C VAL A 214 -8.02 3.93 20.89
N LEU A 215 -8.91 4.91 20.73
CA LEU A 215 -9.27 5.83 21.79
C LEU A 215 -10.24 5.21 22.80
N THR A 216 -11.13 4.30 22.38
CA THR A 216 -12.16 3.71 23.26
C THR A 216 -11.78 2.36 23.88
N HIS A 217 -10.81 1.61 23.33
CA HIS A 217 -10.39 0.29 23.84
C HIS A 217 -9.07 0.33 24.64
N GLN A 218 -8.80 1.43 25.36
CA GLN A 218 -7.58 1.57 26.18
C GLN A 218 -7.60 0.79 27.51
N HIS A 219 -8.12 -0.44 27.51
CA HIS A 219 -8.19 -1.29 28.71
C HIS A 219 -7.37 -2.56 28.56
#